data_AF-A0A1M6SKG6-F1
#
_entry.id   AF-A0A1M6SKG6-F1
#
_cell.length_a   1.000
_cell.length_b   1.000
_cell.length_c   1.000
_cell.angle_alpha   90.00
_cell.angle_beta   90.00
_cell.angle_gamma   90.00
#
_symmetry.space_group_name_H-M   'P 1'
#
loop_
_entity.id
_entity.type
_entity.pdbx_description
1 polymer ?
#
loop_
_entity_poly.entity_id
_entity_poly.type
_entity_poly.pdbx_seq_one_letter_code
_entity_poly.pdbx_strand_id
1 'polypeptide(L)'
;MIRKFRWIDLALLPFGLCVLFLLLLGKLFGLTYKQISVVFNLWVQGAVLALSGLAPFGIAIYKLLESFSVGWLFLAIILAIYGIAYVYAFIKMLQHYHLPFNDAFDLCVMDLQLLAKKWHTTYQMVNLLIFILFYLILIGVNVIICYFLF
;
A
#
# COMPACT_ATOMS: atom_id res chain seq x y z
N MET A 1 6.61 -19.54 -36.05
CA MET A 1 7.23 -18.35 -35.45
C MET A 1 6.55 -18.09 -34.11
N ILE A 2 7.03 -18.73 -33.04
CA ILE A 2 6.42 -18.66 -31.71
C ILE A 2 6.85 -17.32 -31.10
N ARG A 3 5.91 -16.36 -30.99
CA ARG A 3 6.11 -15.12 -30.23
C ARG A 3 6.52 -15.53 -28.81
N LYS A 4 7.77 -15.25 -28.42
CA LYS A 4 8.19 -15.30 -27.01
C LYS A 4 7.23 -14.40 -26.25
N PHE A 5 6.27 -14.99 -25.56
CA PHE A 5 5.35 -14.31 -24.64
C PHE A 5 6.25 -13.66 -23.57
N ARG A 6 6.52 -12.36 -23.71
CA ARG A 6 7.39 -11.65 -22.77
C ARG A 6 6.57 -11.42 -21.52
N TRP A 7 7.14 -11.64 -20.34
CA TRP A 7 6.55 -11.29 -19.04
C TRP A 7 5.93 -9.88 -18.99
N ILE A 8 6.42 -8.99 -19.85
CA ILE A 8 5.93 -7.63 -20.10
C ILE A 8 4.46 -7.62 -20.58
N ASP A 9 4.07 -8.55 -21.47
CA ASP A 9 2.70 -8.67 -21.97
C ASP A 9 1.74 -9.21 -20.90
N LEU A 10 2.26 -10.05 -19.99
CA LEU A 10 1.48 -10.62 -18.89
C LEU A 10 1.22 -9.60 -17.76
N ALA A 11 2.16 -8.68 -17.52
CA ALA A 11 2.01 -7.61 -16.52
C ALA A 11 1.09 -6.45 -17.00
N LEU A 12 0.92 -6.29 -18.32
CA LEU A 12 0.04 -5.29 -18.91
C LEU A 12 -1.45 -5.56 -18.64
N LEU A 13 -1.84 -6.83 -18.55
CA LEU A 13 -3.22 -7.24 -18.24
C LEU A 13 -3.69 -6.78 -16.84
N PRO A 14 -3.03 -7.16 -15.72
CA PRO A 14 -3.44 -6.73 -14.39
C PRO A 14 -3.28 -5.23 -14.19
N PHE A 15 -2.28 -4.61 -14.81
CA PHE A 15 -2.15 -3.15 -14.82
C PHE A 15 -3.35 -2.48 -15.51
N GLY A 16 -3.74 -2.98 -16.70
CA GLY A 16 -4.91 -2.48 -17.44
C GLY A 16 -6.21 -2.62 -16.67
N LEU A 17 -6.40 -3.74 -15.95
CA LEU A 17 -7.55 -3.94 -15.07
C LEU A 17 -7.58 -2.92 -13.92
N CYS A 18 -6.43 -2.59 -13.33
CA CYS A 18 -6.36 -1.60 -12.26
C CYS A 18 -6.64 -0.19 -12.78
N VAL A 19 -6.13 0.16 -13.96
CA VAL A 19 -6.45 1.42 -14.62
C VAL A 19 -7.94 1.50 -14.92
N LEU A 20 -8.55 0.43 -15.44
CA LEU A 20 -9.98 0.37 -15.70
C LEU A 20 -10.81 0.54 -14.42
N PHE A 21 -10.42 -0.15 -13.34
CA PHE A 21 -11.04 -0.01 -12.03
C PHE A 21 -10.98 1.45 -11.54
N LEU A 22 -9.81 2.08 -11.60
CA LEU A 22 -9.64 3.48 -11.21
C LEU A 22 -10.44 4.43 -12.10
N LEU A 23 -10.54 4.18 -13.40
CA LEU A 23 -11.35 4.98 -14.32
C LEU A 23 -12.85 4.88 -13.99
N LEU A 24 -13.35 3.69 -13.68
CA LEU A 24 -14.74 3.49 -13.28
C LEU A 24 -15.01 4.17 -11.93
N LEU A 25 -14.11 3.99 -10.95
CA LEU A 25 -14.20 4.65 -9.66
C LEU A 25 -14.17 6.18 -9.80
N GLY A 26 -13.27 6.72 -10.63
CA GLY A 26 -13.18 8.13 -10.95
C GLY A 26 -14.48 8.68 -11.53
N LYS A 27 -15.10 7.96 -12.46
CA LYS A 27 -16.43 8.34 -13.00
C LYS A 27 -17.51 8.38 -11.92
N LEU A 28 -17.53 7.42 -10.99
CA LEU A 28 -18.52 7.39 -9.91
C LEU A 28 -18.40 8.59 -8.96
N PHE A 29 -17.17 9.05 -8.71
CA PHE A 29 -16.91 10.20 -7.83
C PHE A 29 -16.77 11.54 -8.56
N GLY A 30 -16.96 11.58 -9.89
CA GLY A 30 -16.79 12.80 -10.69
C GLY A 30 -15.33 13.30 -10.74
N LEU A 31 -14.36 12.42 -10.53
CA LEU A 31 -12.93 12.72 -10.48
C LEU A 31 -12.23 12.31 -11.77
N THR A 32 -11.19 13.06 -12.14
CA THR A 32 -10.30 12.69 -13.24
C THR A 32 -9.43 11.49 -12.87
N TYR A 33 -8.87 10.81 -13.89
CA TYR A 33 -7.96 9.68 -13.67
C TYR A 33 -6.78 10.01 -12.75
N LYS A 34 -6.15 11.20 -12.91
CA LYS A 34 -5.03 11.62 -12.06
C LYS A 34 -5.46 11.78 -10.60
N GLN A 35 -6.58 12.47 -10.37
CA GLN A 35 -7.13 12.69 -9.04
C GLN A 35 -7.46 11.38 -8.33
N ILE A 36 -8.21 10.49 -8.98
CA ILE A 36 -8.59 9.22 -8.35
C ILE A 36 -7.38 8.31 -8.13
N SER A 37 -6.37 8.36 -9.00
CA SER A 37 -5.14 7.59 -8.82
C SER A 37 -4.38 8.05 -7.58
N VAL A 38 -4.28 9.36 -7.33
CA VAL A 38 -3.66 9.90 -6.11
C VAL A 38 -4.48 9.56 -4.88
N VAL A 39 -5.79 9.83 -4.91
CA VAL A 39 -6.68 9.54 -3.77
C VAL A 39 -6.63 8.06 -3.40
N PHE A 40 -6.78 7.17 -4.38
CA PHE A 40 -6.86 5.74 -4.10
C PHE A 40 -5.50 5.12 -3.77
N ASN A 41 -4.50 5.29 -4.64
CA ASN A 41 -3.22 4.58 -4.51
C ASN A 41 -2.32 5.20 -3.44
N LEU A 42 -2.32 6.52 -3.28
CA LEU A 42 -1.50 7.16 -2.25
C LEU A 42 -2.25 7.25 -0.94
N TRP A 43 -3.45 7.84 -0.92
CA TRP A 43 -4.10 8.15 0.35
C TRP A 43 -4.90 6.98 0.93
N VAL A 44 -5.82 6.38 0.17
CA VAL A 44 -6.69 5.31 0.68
C VAL A 44 -5.87 4.05 0.97
N GLN A 45 -5.09 3.56 0.01
CA GLN A 45 -4.23 2.39 0.25
C GLN A 45 -3.22 2.67 1.38
N GLY A 46 -2.59 3.85 1.41
CA GLY A 46 -1.68 4.22 2.49
C GLY A 46 -2.35 4.24 3.86
N ALA A 47 -3.56 4.79 3.96
CA ALA A 47 -4.31 4.85 5.21
C ALA A 47 -4.78 3.46 5.67
N VAL A 48 -5.31 2.65 4.76
CA VAL A 48 -5.70 1.25 5.06
C VAL A 48 -4.48 0.47 5.56
N LEU A 49 -3.34 0.63 4.91
CA LEU A 49 -2.12 -0.04 5.30
C LEU A 49 -1.66 0.42 6.71
N ALA A 50 -1.67 1.73 6.97
CA ALA A 50 -1.32 2.28 8.28
C ALA A 50 -2.23 1.78 9.41
N LEU A 51 -3.54 1.78 9.19
CA LEU A 51 -4.52 1.28 10.15
C LEU A 51 -4.38 -0.23 10.36
N SER A 52 -4.13 -0.99 9.29
CA SER A 52 -3.92 -2.44 9.40
C SER A 52 -2.67 -2.78 10.23
N GLY A 53 -1.62 -1.96 10.18
CA GLY A 53 -0.43 -2.15 11.01
C GLY A 53 -0.66 -1.84 12.50
N LEU A 54 -1.65 -1.02 12.83
CA LEU A 54 -2.04 -0.74 14.22
C LEU A 54 -3.00 -1.79 14.80
N ALA A 55 -3.71 -2.56 13.96
CA ALA A 55 -4.69 -3.53 14.42
C ALA A 55 -4.10 -4.62 15.35
N PRO A 56 -2.94 -5.24 15.06
CA PRO A 56 -2.29 -6.19 15.98
C PRO A 56 -2.03 -5.62 17.37
N PHE A 57 -1.58 -4.36 17.42
CA PHE A 57 -1.33 -3.66 18.68
C PHE A 57 -2.61 -3.49 19.51
N GLY A 58 -3.71 -3.09 18.86
CA GLY A 58 -5.02 -3.00 19.52
C GLY A 58 -5.48 -4.32 20.13
N ILE A 59 -5.30 -5.44 19.42
CA ILE A 59 -5.64 -6.78 19.92
C ILE A 59 -4.76 -7.15 21.12
N ALA A 60 -3.45 -6.91 21.04
CA ALA A 60 -2.53 -7.22 22.14
C ALA A 60 -2.83 -6.39 23.40
N ILE A 61 -3.20 -5.12 23.25
CA ILE A 61 -3.65 -4.26 24.37
C ILE A 61 -4.93 -4.80 24.98
N TYR A 62 -5.91 -5.21 24.16
CA TYR A 62 -7.15 -5.81 24.66
C TYR A 62 -6.86 -7.06 25.51
N LYS A 63 -6.03 -7.99 25.01
CA LYS A 63 -5.64 -9.22 25.74
C LYS A 63 -4.85 -8.92 27.01
N LEU A 64 -4.02 -7.87 27.01
CA LEU A 64 -3.29 -7.39 28.19
C LEU A 64 -4.23 -6.85 29.27
N LEU A 65 -5.29 -6.14 28.87
CA LEU A 65 -6.31 -5.60 29.79
C LEU A 65 -7.21 -6.70 30.35
N GLU A 66 -7.55 -7.71 29.53
CA GLU A 66 -8.35 -8.86 29.95
C GLU A 66 -7.57 -9.82 30.87
N SER A 67 -6.31 -10.09 30.53
CA SER A 67 -5.46 -11.04 31.25
C SER A 67 -4.04 -10.48 31.36
N PHE A 68 -3.78 -9.72 32.42
CA PHE A 68 -2.48 -9.09 32.60
C PHE A 68 -1.38 -10.15 32.67
N SER A 69 -0.48 -10.12 31.68
CA SER A 69 0.69 -10.97 31.57
C SER A 69 1.86 -10.16 31.07
N VAL A 70 3.03 -10.40 31.66
CA VAL A 70 4.30 -9.80 31.21
C VAL A 70 4.57 -10.12 29.74
N GLY A 71 4.19 -11.31 29.28
CA GLY A 71 4.31 -11.71 27.86
C GLY A 71 3.47 -10.83 26.93
N TRP A 72 2.21 -10.57 27.30
CA TRP A 72 1.32 -9.66 26.55
C TRP A 72 1.84 -8.23 26.56
N LEU A 73 2.45 -7.78 27.66
CA LEU A 73 3.06 -6.45 27.75
C LEU A 73 4.24 -6.30 26.78
N PHE A 74 5.16 -7.26 26.77
CA PHE A 74 6.30 -7.23 25.82
C PHE A 74 5.81 -7.29 24.36
N LEU A 75 4.84 -8.15 24.07
CA LEU A 75 4.28 -8.26 22.73
C LEU A 75 3.58 -6.97 22.29
N ALA A 76 2.84 -6.30 23.20
CA ALA A 76 2.22 -5.02 22.93
C ALA A 76 3.26 -3.93 22.60
N ILE A 77 4.40 -3.89 23.30
CA ILE A 77 5.50 -2.95 22.99
C ILE A 77 6.08 -3.20 21.60
N ILE A 78 6.34 -4.47 21.25
CA ILE A 78 6.86 -4.84 19.92
C ILE A 78 5.87 -4.45 18.82
N LEU A 79 4.60 -4.76 19.00
CA LEU A 79 3.54 -4.44 18.04
C LEU A 79 3.26 -2.93 17.98
N ALA A 80 3.47 -2.18 19.06
CA ALA A 80 3.41 -0.73 19.05
C ALA A 80 4.50 -0.14 18.16
N ILE A 81 5.76 -0.58 18.31
CA ILE A 81 6.88 -0.14 17.47
C ILE A 81 6.61 -0.50 15.99
N TYR A 82 6.11 -1.71 15.74
CA TYR A 82 5.69 -2.15 14.41
C TYR A 82 4.63 -1.22 13.81
N GLY A 83 3.54 -0.95 14.53
CA GLY A 83 2.47 -0.07 14.07
C GLY A 83 2.93 1.38 13.88
N ILE A 84 3.80 1.89 14.75
CA ILE A 84 4.43 3.22 14.61
C ILE A 84 5.22 3.30 13.30
N ALA A 85 5.95 2.26 12.91
CA ALA A 85 6.68 2.26 11.66
C ALA A 85 5.76 2.43 10.43
N TYR A 86 4.59 1.80 10.45
CA TYR A 86 3.56 1.95 9.40
C TYR A 86 3.01 3.38 9.36
N VAL A 87 2.64 3.94 10.51
CA VAL A 87 2.13 5.31 10.61
C VAL A 87 3.20 6.31 10.17
N TYR A 88 4.44 6.11 10.59
CA TYR A 88 5.57 6.96 10.18
C TYR A 88 5.80 6.92 8.67
N ALA A 89 5.78 5.73 8.06
CA ALA A 89 5.91 5.59 6.61
C ALA A 89 4.77 6.29 5.86
N PHE A 90 3.54 6.20 6.37
CA PHE A 90 2.38 6.90 5.83
C PHE A 90 2.51 8.42 5.93
N ILE A 91 2.91 8.94 7.10
CA ILE A 91 3.16 10.39 7.29
C ILE A 91 4.23 10.89 6.33
N LYS A 92 5.35 10.16 6.20
CA LYS A 92 6.44 10.54 5.29
C LYS A 92 5.96 10.58 3.83
N MET A 93 5.13 9.61 3.43
CA MET A 93 4.53 9.57 2.10
C MET A 93 3.58 10.76 1.89
N LEU A 94 2.72 11.08 2.87
CA LEU A 94 1.84 12.25 2.80
C LEU A 94 2.61 13.56 2.68
N GLN A 95 3.71 13.71 3.42
CA GLN A 95 4.57 14.89 3.36
C GLN A 95 5.25 15.04 1.99
N HIS A 96 5.75 13.93 1.42
CA HIS A 96 6.39 13.92 0.11
C HIS A 96 5.43 14.25 -1.04
N TYR A 97 4.18 13.79 -0.93
CA TYR A 97 3.14 14.03 -1.93
C TYR A 97 2.14 15.13 -1.54
N HIS A 98 2.52 16.06 -0.63
CA HIS A 98 1.67 17.18 -0.20
C HIS A 98 1.64 18.29 -1.25
N LEU A 99 1.02 17.98 -2.39
CA LEU A 99 0.92 18.85 -3.57
C LEU A 99 -0.51 18.78 -4.14
N PRO A 100 -0.90 19.72 -5.02
CA PRO A 100 -2.12 19.58 -5.81
C PRO A 100 -2.16 18.22 -6.54
N PHE A 101 -3.35 17.66 -6.73
CA PHE A 101 -3.53 16.30 -7.27
C PHE A 101 -2.74 16.02 -8.55
N ASN A 102 -2.69 16.98 -9.47
CA ASN A 102 -1.97 16.79 -10.74
C ASN A 102 -0.46 16.69 -10.52
N ASP A 103 0.09 17.57 -9.67
CA ASP A 103 1.52 17.62 -9.37
C ASP A 103 1.95 16.40 -8.53
N ALA A 104 1.12 15.99 -7.57
CA ALA A 104 1.34 14.76 -6.79
C ALA A 104 1.35 13.51 -7.68
N PHE A 105 0.46 13.45 -8.68
CA PHE A 105 0.45 12.37 -9.66
C PHE A 105 1.73 12.37 -10.51
N ASP A 106 2.11 13.53 -11.04
CA ASP A 106 3.27 13.65 -11.92
C ASP A 106 4.58 13.34 -11.16
N LEU A 107 4.69 13.80 -9.90
CA LEU A 107 5.80 13.44 -8.99
C LEU A 107 5.85 11.92 -8.74
N CYS A 108 4.71 11.29 -8.46
CA CYS A 108 4.65 9.85 -8.23
C CYS A 108 5.06 9.06 -9.48
N VAL A 109 4.61 9.48 -10.67
CA VAL A 109 5.03 8.87 -11.93
C VAL A 109 6.54 9.00 -12.13
N MET A 110 7.11 10.17 -11.84
CA MET A 110 8.56 10.40 -11.93
C MET A 110 9.34 9.48 -10.95
N ASP A 111 8.91 9.38 -9.69
CA ASP A 111 9.55 8.52 -8.69
C ASP A 111 9.51 7.03 -9.10
N LEU A 112 8.38 6.58 -9.63
CA LEU A 112 8.22 5.22 -10.14
C LEU A 112 9.08 4.97 -11.39
N GLN A 113 9.25 5.96 -12.27
CA GLN A 113 10.16 5.87 -13.42
C GLN A 113 11.63 5.80 -12.99
N LEU A 114 12.02 6.57 -11.97
CA LEU A 114 13.36 6.51 -11.39
C LEU A 114 13.64 5.13 -10.77
N LEU A 115 12.68 4.57 -10.04
CA LEU A 115 12.74 3.20 -9.52
C LEU A 115 12.80 2.16 -10.64
N ALA A 116 12.00 2.33 -11.69
CA ALA A 116 12.01 1.43 -12.85
C ALA A 116 13.38 1.44 -13.54
N LYS A 117 14.00 2.62 -13.69
CA LYS A 117 15.36 2.76 -14.22
C LYS A 117 16.38 2.04 -13.32
N LYS A 118 16.28 2.19 -12.00
CA LYS A 118 17.16 1.52 -11.02
C LYS A 118 17.02 0.00 -11.04
N TRP A 119 15.81 -0.50 -11.24
CA TRP A 119 15.52 -1.95 -11.27
C TRP A 119 15.57 -2.54 -12.68
N HIS A 120 16.03 -1.77 -13.68
CA HIS A 120 16.08 -2.18 -15.08
C HIS A 120 14.76 -2.78 -15.60
N THR A 121 13.64 -2.21 -15.17
CA THR A 121 12.28 -2.66 -15.50
C THR A 121 11.40 -1.53 -16.03
N THR A 122 10.12 -1.80 -16.26
CA THR A 122 9.14 -0.82 -16.75
C THR A 122 8.38 -0.16 -15.61
N TYR A 123 7.92 1.08 -15.83
CA TYR A 123 7.08 1.81 -14.88
C TYR A 123 5.83 1.01 -14.47
N GLN A 124 5.18 0.36 -15.44
CA GLN A 124 3.97 -0.43 -15.21
C GLN A 124 4.25 -1.57 -14.23
N MET A 125 5.40 -2.22 -14.37
CA MET A 125 5.81 -3.31 -13.47
C MET A 125 6.07 -2.78 -12.05
N VAL A 126 6.79 -1.67 -11.90
CA VAL A 126 7.04 -1.07 -10.57
C VAL A 126 5.73 -0.65 -9.91
N ASN A 127 4.84 0.00 -10.66
CA ASN A 127 3.53 0.41 -10.16
C ASN A 127 2.73 -0.79 -9.64
N LEU A 128 2.70 -1.89 -10.39
CA LEU A 128 2.03 -3.12 -9.98
C LEU A 128 2.69 -3.76 -8.76
N LEU A 129 4.02 -3.79 -8.71
CA LEU A 129 4.76 -4.34 -7.58
C LEU A 129 4.47 -3.56 -6.28
N ILE A 130 4.43 -2.22 -6.33
CA ILE A 130 4.24 -1.40 -5.14
C ILE A 130 2.77 -1.38 -4.71
N PHE A 131 1.85 -0.98 -5.60
CA PHE A 131 0.45 -0.72 -5.22
C PHE A 131 -0.44 -1.95 -5.20
N ILE A 132 0.03 -3.08 -5.75
CA ILE A 132 -0.72 -4.34 -5.71
C ILE A 132 0.04 -5.37 -4.88
N LEU A 133 1.19 -5.83 -5.36
CA LEU A 133 1.85 -6.99 -4.75
C LEU A 133 2.31 -6.67 -3.33
N PHE A 134 3.08 -5.60 -3.14
CA PHE A 134 3.63 -5.24 -1.83
C PHE A 134 2.52 -4.81 -0.86
N TYR A 135 1.55 -4.03 -1.35
CA TYR A 135 0.36 -3.67 -0.58
C TYR A 135 -0.40 -4.90 -0.05
N LEU A 136 -0.72 -5.87 -0.93
CA LEU A 136 -1.44 -7.08 -0.56
C LEU A 136 -0.63 -7.97 0.39
N ILE A 137 0.68 -8.10 0.17
CA ILE A 137 1.56 -8.87 1.06
C ILE A 137 1.55 -8.26 2.47
N LEU A 138 1.73 -6.94 2.59
CA LEU A 138 1.78 -6.30 3.91
C LEU A 138 0.45 -6.39 4.64
N ILE A 139 -0.68 -6.16 3.96
CA ILE A 139 -2.00 -6.38 4.55
C ILE A 139 -2.18 -7.85 4.95
N GLY A 140 -1.80 -8.78 4.07
CA GLY A 140 -1.88 -10.21 4.35
C GLY A 140 -1.09 -10.60 5.60
N VAL A 141 0.13 -10.07 5.76
CA VAL A 141 0.94 -10.25 6.97
C VAL A 141 0.23 -9.70 8.20
N ASN A 142 -0.34 -8.49 8.14
CA ASN A 142 -1.07 -7.90 9.27
C ASN A 142 -2.30 -8.73 9.65
N VAL A 143 -3.04 -9.24 8.67
CA VAL A 143 -4.19 -10.13 8.90
C VAL A 143 -3.75 -11.44 9.55
N ILE A 144 -2.67 -12.05 9.06
CA ILE A 144 -2.11 -13.29 9.62
C ILE A 144 -1.68 -13.07 11.07
N ILE A 145 -0.98 -11.96 11.36
CA ILE A 145 -0.60 -11.60 12.73
C ILE A 145 -1.85 -11.46 13.60
N CYS A 146 -2.87 -10.74 13.16
CA CYS A 146 -4.12 -10.59 13.91
C CYS A 146 -4.78 -11.95 14.18
N TYR A 147 -4.82 -12.84 13.19
CA TYR A 147 -5.37 -14.19 13.33
C TYR A 147 -4.64 -15.01 14.41
N PHE A 148 -3.31 -14.91 14.50
CA PHE A 148 -2.54 -15.60 15.55
C PHE A 148 -2.66 -14.96 16.95
N LEU A 149 -3.15 -13.72 17.05
CA LEU A 149 -3.34 -13.03 18.33
C LEU A 149 -4.74 -13.24 18.94
N PHE A 150 -5.71 -13.72 18.15
CA PHE A 150 -7.05 -14.08 18.61
C PHE A 150 -7.04 -15.40 19.39
#